data_AF-A0A2V6F2B1-F1
#
_entry.id   AF-A0A2V6F2B1-F1
#
_cell.length_a   1.000
_cell.length_b   1.000
_cell.length_c   1.000
_cell.angle_alpha   90.00
_cell.angle_beta   90.00
_cell.angle_gamma   90.00
#
_symmetry.space_group_name_H-M   'P 1'
#
loop_
_entity.id
_entity.type
_entity.pdbx_description
1 polymer ?
#
loop_
_entity_poly.entity_id
_entity_poly.type
_entity_poly.pdbx_seq_one_letter_code
_entity_poly.pdbx_strand_id
1 'polypeptide(L)'
;SAYRLGDDRPMIARTSDGGKTWTNISGDLPVNDPVETVREDPLNPKLLYAGTHFGLFASFDQGTHWVRIGDMPPVRVDDLQIHPRTFDLVIATHGRSIYILDDSRPFRELTPEIASKPAHLFSVRPANGAYSPSGFSEWNGKGVYRGANPAEGALFTVWVKEFTGDEIKIAITNATGAPVANLKSPGVAGFTRLLD
;
A
#
# COMPACT_ATOMS: atom_id res chain seq x y z
N SER A 1 5.28 4.06 -24.02
CA SER A 1 5.52 5.29 -23.22
C SER A 1 6.35 6.26 -24.04
N ALA A 2 6.16 7.57 -23.84
CA ALA A 2 6.98 8.62 -24.47
C ALA A 2 8.47 8.51 -24.11
N TYR A 3 8.76 7.91 -22.95
CA TYR A 3 10.08 7.46 -22.53
C TYR A 3 10.87 6.70 -23.62
N ARG A 4 10.23 5.77 -24.33
CA ARG A 4 10.93 5.01 -25.40
C ARG A 4 11.33 5.87 -26.61
N LEU A 5 10.87 7.11 -26.65
CA LEU A 5 11.19 8.13 -27.64
C LEU A 5 12.14 9.21 -27.08
N GLY A 6 12.66 9.03 -25.86
CA GLY A 6 13.61 9.96 -25.22
C GLY A 6 12.97 11.06 -24.36
N ASP A 7 11.68 10.95 -24.03
CA ASP A 7 11.00 11.88 -23.12
C ASP A 7 10.83 11.25 -21.73
N ASP A 8 11.70 11.66 -20.80
CA ASP A 8 11.75 11.10 -19.44
C ASP A 8 10.67 11.67 -18.49
N ARG A 9 9.76 12.52 -18.99
CA ARG A 9 8.70 13.09 -18.17
C ARG A 9 7.67 12.05 -17.74
N PRO A 10 7.14 12.12 -16.51
CA PRO A 10 5.98 11.33 -16.12
C PRO A 10 4.79 11.74 -16.98
N MET A 11 4.10 10.74 -17.53
CA MET A 11 2.93 10.96 -18.36
C MET A 11 1.83 9.97 -17.99
N ILE A 12 0.77 10.50 -17.37
CA ILE A 12 -0.47 9.79 -17.07
C ILE A 12 -1.61 10.63 -17.66
N ALA A 13 -2.48 9.97 -18.43
CA ALA A 13 -3.67 10.58 -18.98
C ALA A 13 -4.90 9.77 -18.58
N ARG A 14 -5.98 10.47 -18.27
CA ARG A 14 -7.27 9.88 -17.88
C ARG A 14 -8.37 10.33 -18.83
N THR A 15 -9.32 9.44 -19.06
CA THR A 15 -10.57 9.73 -19.76
C THR A 15 -11.75 9.31 -18.90
N SER A 16 -12.86 10.05 -18.99
CA SER A 16 -14.15 9.72 -18.37
C SER A 16 -15.25 9.52 -19.42
N ASP A 17 -14.93 9.63 -20.71
CA ASP A 17 -15.88 9.65 -21.83
C ASP A 17 -15.60 8.58 -22.90
N GLY A 18 -14.90 7.50 -22.50
CA GLY A 18 -14.54 6.40 -23.39
C GLY A 18 -13.40 6.74 -24.35
N GLY A 19 -12.53 7.68 -23.98
CA GLY A 19 -11.34 8.05 -24.75
C GLY A 19 -11.54 9.16 -25.78
N LYS A 20 -12.69 9.86 -25.75
CA LYS A 20 -12.94 11.01 -26.65
C LYS A 20 -12.12 12.22 -26.21
N THR A 21 -12.00 12.43 -24.90
CA THR A 21 -11.13 13.43 -24.30
C THR A 21 -10.21 12.81 -23.26
N TRP A 22 -9.00 13.37 -23.17
CA TRP A 22 -7.95 12.93 -22.27
C TRP A 22 -7.46 14.13 -21.46
N THR A 23 -7.38 13.96 -20.14
CA THR A 23 -6.85 14.94 -19.21
C THR A 23 -5.54 14.42 -18.65
N ASN A 24 -4.50 15.26 -18.65
CA ASN A 24 -3.24 14.92 -18.00
C ASN A 24 -3.45 14.92 -16.48
N ILE A 25 -3.10 13.80 -15.85
CA ILE A 25 -3.18 13.57 -14.39
C ILE A 25 -1.81 13.15 -13.83
N SER A 26 -0.73 13.58 -14.48
CA SER A 26 0.64 13.36 -13.99
C SER A 26 0.94 14.20 -12.74
N GLY A 27 0.11 15.21 -12.46
CA GLY A 27 0.14 15.99 -11.23
C GLY A 27 1.52 16.56 -10.91
N ASP A 28 1.95 16.32 -9.69
CA ASP A 28 3.24 16.69 -9.10
C ASP A 28 4.28 15.55 -9.10
N LEU A 29 4.11 14.52 -9.94
CA LEU A 29 5.12 13.47 -10.10
C LEU A 29 6.49 14.07 -10.47
N PRO A 30 7.60 13.48 -9.99
CA PRO A 30 8.93 13.99 -10.30
C PRO A 30 9.22 14.04 -11.80
N VAL A 31 9.74 15.17 -12.29
CA VAL A 31 9.91 15.47 -13.72
C VAL A 31 10.77 14.47 -14.49
N ASN A 32 11.70 13.77 -13.83
CA ASN A 32 12.59 12.79 -14.46
C ASN A 32 12.28 11.36 -13.99
N ASP A 33 11.00 11.04 -13.73
CA ASP A 33 10.57 9.73 -13.28
C ASP A 33 9.46 9.18 -14.19
N PRO A 34 9.83 8.52 -15.30
CA PRO A 34 8.86 7.99 -16.24
C PRO A 34 7.90 6.99 -15.59
N VAL A 35 6.62 7.09 -15.97
CA VAL A 35 5.58 6.16 -15.51
C VAL A 35 5.53 4.94 -16.44
N GLU A 36 5.59 3.75 -15.86
CA GLU A 36 5.49 2.47 -16.57
C GLU A 36 4.10 1.86 -16.47
N THR A 37 3.46 1.99 -15.31
CA THR A 37 2.14 1.42 -15.06
C THR A 37 1.31 2.33 -14.17
N VAL A 38 -0.01 2.32 -14.37
CA VAL A 38 -0.98 2.97 -13.51
C VAL A 38 -2.13 2.01 -13.24
N ARG A 39 -2.61 1.96 -12.01
CA ARG A 39 -3.76 1.16 -11.58
C ARG A 39 -4.70 1.98 -10.72
N GLU A 40 -5.98 1.94 -11.06
CA GLU A 40 -7.06 2.47 -10.22
C GLU A 40 -7.47 1.41 -9.20
N ASP A 41 -7.78 1.84 -7.98
CA ASP A 41 -8.36 0.93 -6.98
C ASP A 41 -9.76 0.47 -7.41
N PRO A 42 -10.07 -0.84 -7.35
CA PRO A 42 -11.34 -1.36 -7.87
C PRO A 42 -12.58 -0.91 -7.10
N LEU A 43 -12.44 -0.34 -5.89
CA LEU A 43 -13.55 0.08 -5.04
C LEU A 43 -13.56 1.57 -4.74
N ASN A 44 -12.44 2.29 -4.96
CA ASN A 44 -12.34 3.73 -4.80
C ASN A 44 -11.67 4.37 -6.03
N PRO A 45 -12.45 4.95 -6.96
CA PRO A 45 -11.90 5.54 -8.18
C PRO A 45 -11.05 6.80 -7.95
N LYS A 46 -10.97 7.31 -6.70
CA LYS A 46 -10.05 8.40 -6.34
C LYS A 46 -8.64 7.93 -6.05
N LEU A 47 -8.48 6.66 -5.69
CA LEU A 47 -7.21 6.06 -5.32
C LEU A 47 -6.54 5.46 -6.56
N LEU A 48 -5.41 6.05 -6.95
CA LEU A 48 -4.58 5.59 -8.06
C LEU A 48 -3.21 5.17 -7.54
N TYR A 49 -2.61 4.18 -8.18
CA TYR A 49 -1.23 3.77 -7.97
C TYR A 49 -0.45 3.95 -9.27
N ALA A 50 0.74 4.53 -9.20
CA ALA A 50 1.64 4.69 -10.33
C ALA A 50 2.98 4.01 -10.04
N GLY A 51 3.35 3.05 -10.88
CA GLY A 51 4.68 2.48 -10.90
C GLY A 51 5.56 3.27 -11.85
N THR A 52 6.67 3.79 -11.33
CA THR A 52 7.62 4.64 -12.05
C THR A 52 8.99 3.96 -12.15
N HIS A 53 10.00 4.63 -12.70
CA HIS A 53 11.37 4.12 -12.76
C HIS A 53 12.07 4.16 -11.40
N PHE A 54 11.63 5.05 -10.51
CA PHE A 54 12.26 5.27 -9.21
C PHE A 54 11.35 4.99 -8.01
N GLY A 55 10.20 4.35 -8.23
CA GLY A 55 9.43 3.70 -7.18
C GLY A 55 7.94 3.59 -7.44
N LEU A 56 7.20 3.49 -6.34
CA LEU A 56 5.75 3.42 -6.32
C LEU A 56 5.19 4.72 -5.73
N PHE A 57 4.17 5.26 -6.38
CA PHE A 57 3.41 6.41 -5.91
C PHE A 57 1.93 6.04 -5.78
N ALA A 58 1.22 6.72 -4.89
CA ALA A 58 -0.23 6.69 -4.84
C ALA A 58 -0.79 8.12 -4.85
N SER A 59 -1.95 8.28 -5.47
CA SER A 59 -2.74 9.50 -5.42
C SER A 59 -4.09 9.20 -4.78
N PHE A 60 -4.53 10.08 -3.88
CA PHE A 60 -5.82 9.99 -3.18
C PHE A 60 -6.87 10.94 -3.78
N ASP A 61 -6.52 11.63 -4.87
CA ASP A 61 -7.31 12.69 -5.49
C ASP A 61 -7.29 12.63 -7.03
N GLN A 62 -7.35 11.41 -7.58
CA GLN A 62 -7.44 11.15 -9.02
C GLN A 62 -6.24 11.66 -9.84
N GLY A 63 -5.06 11.71 -9.24
CA GLY A 63 -3.80 12.09 -9.89
C GLY A 63 -3.49 13.58 -9.85
N THR A 64 -4.14 14.34 -8.96
CA THR A 64 -3.80 15.76 -8.75
C THR A 64 -2.51 15.87 -7.94
N HIS A 65 -2.39 15.08 -6.87
CA HIS A 65 -1.19 14.96 -6.04
C HIS A 65 -0.79 13.49 -5.87
N TRP A 66 0.52 13.24 -5.87
CA TRP A 66 1.14 11.93 -5.80
C TRP A 66 2.09 11.84 -4.61
N VAL A 67 1.89 10.82 -3.79
CA VAL A 67 2.71 10.53 -2.61
C VAL A 67 3.52 9.27 -2.86
N ARG A 68 4.84 9.35 -2.66
CA ARG A 68 5.71 8.16 -2.76
C ARG A 68 5.37 7.18 -1.63
N ILE A 69 5.21 5.90 -1.97
CA ILE A 69 4.81 4.85 -1.03
C ILE A 69 6.02 4.06 -0.54
N GLY A 70 6.18 4.03 0.78
CA GLY A 70 7.11 3.15 1.48
C GLY A 70 8.60 3.46 1.29
N ASP A 71 9.42 2.64 1.91
CA ASP A 71 10.89 2.68 1.86
C ASP A 71 11.44 1.81 0.71
N MET A 72 10.64 1.56 -0.33
CA MET A 72 11.09 0.76 -1.47
C MET A 72 12.35 1.39 -2.09
N PRO A 73 13.38 0.57 -2.40
CA PRO A 73 14.55 1.04 -3.13
C PRO A 73 14.13 1.75 -4.42
N PRO A 74 14.93 2.70 -4.93
CA PRO A 74 14.68 3.29 -6.24
C PRO A 74 14.85 2.20 -7.31
N VAL A 75 13.72 1.62 -7.73
CA VAL A 75 13.64 0.55 -8.71
C VAL A 75 12.42 0.77 -9.60
N ARG A 76 12.57 0.42 -10.87
CA ARG A 76 11.49 0.49 -11.85
C ARG A 76 10.40 -0.51 -11.48
N VAL A 77 9.16 -0.04 -11.46
CA VAL A 77 7.95 -0.83 -11.21
C VAL A 77 7.25 -1.08 -12.54
N ASP A 78 7.30 -2.32 -13.00
CA ASP A 78 6.87 -2.72 -14.35
C ASP A 78 5.37 -3.00 -14.41
N ASP A 79 4.79 -3.56 -13.34
CA ASP A 79 3.35 -3.78 -13.23
C ASP A 79 2.87 -3.76 -11.78
N LEU A 80 1.57 -3.51 -11.62
CA LEU A 80 0.85 -3.45 -10.35
C LEU A 80 -0.44 -4.26 -10.48
N GLN A 81 -0.76 -5.04 -9.45
CA GLN A 81 -2.03 -5.77 -9.36
C GLN A 81 -2.61 -5.68 -7.95
N ILE A 82 -3.90 -5.41 -7.84
CA ILE A 82 -4.61 -5.36 -6.55
C ILE A 82 -5.39 -6.65 -6.42
N HIS A 83 -5.07 -7.45 -5.40
CA HIS A 83 -5.80 -8.69 -5.18
C HIS A 83 -7.24 -8.39 -4.69
N PRO A 84 -8.30 -8.88 -5.38
CA PRO A 84 -9.66 -8.38 -5.18
C PRO A 84 -10.29 -8.77 -3.83
N ARG A 85 -9.74 -9.77 -3.14
CA ARG A 85 -10.29 -10.27 -1.86
C ARG A 85 -9.53 -9.76 -0.64
N THR A 86 -8.21 -9.70 -0.74
CA THR A 86 -7.33 -9.35 0.38
C THR A 86 -6.85 -7.90 0.31
N PHE A 87 -7.01 -7.28 -0.86
CA PHE A 87 -6.56 -5.93 -1.17
C PHE A 87 -5.04 -5.75 -1.01
N ASP A 88 -4.27 -6.83 -1.13
CA ASP A 88 -2.83 -6.74 -1.19
C ASP A 88 -2.43 -6.16 -2.56
N LEU A 89 -1.53 -5.19 -2.56
CA LEU A 89 -0.98 -4.61 -3.78
C LEU A 89 0.31 -5.34 -4.12
N VAL A 90 0.26 -6.12 -5.20
CA VAL A 90 1.38 -6.85 -5.78
C VAL A 90 2.13 -5.91 -6.72
N ILE A 91 3.44 -5.81 -6.51
CA ILE A 91 4.32 -4.84 -7.17
C ILE A 91 5.42 -5.61 -7.88
N ALA A 92 5.34 -5.68 -9.21
CA ALA A 92 6.37 -6.31 -10.04
C ALA A 92 7.48 -5.31 -10.33
N THR A 93 8.70 -5.59 -9.86
CA THR A 93 9.85 -4.69 -10.03
C THR A 93 10.85 -5.23 -11.05
N HIS A 94 11.57 -4.32 -11.69
CA HIS A 94 12.64 -4.67 -12.61
C HIS A 94 13.88 -5.13 -11.81
N GLY A 95 14.19 -6.43 -11.89
CA GLY A 95 15.42 -7.00 -11.34
C GLY A 95 15.47 -7.13 -9.80
N ARG A 96 14.38 -6.82 -9.08
CA ARG A 96 14.27 -6.97 -7.61
C ARG A 96 13.08 -7.82 -7.16
N SER A 97 12.59 -8.71 -8.03
CA SER A 97 11.48 -9.63 -7.74
C SER A 97 10.15 -8.90 -7.53
N ILE A 98 9.24 -9.54 -6.80
CA ILE A 98 7.90 -9.05 -6.45
C ILE A 98 7.91 -8.53 -5.01
N TYR A 99 7.37 -7.33 -4.81
CA TYR A 99 7.03 -6.79 -3.50
C TYR A 99 5.53 -6.88 -3.30
N ILE A 100 5.10 -7.03 -2.04
CA ILE A 100 3.69 -7.03 -1.66
C ILE A 100 3.49 -5.98 -0.58
N LEU A 101 2.67 -4.99 -0.86
CA LEU A 101 2.09 -4.14 0.18
C LEU A 101 0.83 -4.87 0.67
N ASP A 102 0.95 -5.59 1.78
CA ASP A 102 -0.18 -6.28 2.40
C ASP A 102 -1.29 -5.27 2.70
N ASP A 103 -2.53 -5.57 2.41
CA ASP A 103 -3.68 -4.80 2.88
C ASP A 103 -3.63 -3.28 2.60
N SER A 104 -4.08 -2.90 1.42
CA SER A 104 -4.21 -1.49 1.00
C SER A 104 -5.46 -0.78 1.53
N ARG A 105 -6.32 -1.44 2.33
CA ARG A 105 -7.56 -0.84 2.85
C ARG A 105 -7.35 0.51 3.58
N PRO A 106 -6.29 0.70 4.39
CA PRO A 106 -6.02 2.01 5.01
C PRO A 106 -5.87 3.15 3.98
N PHE A 107 -5.34 2.86 2.80
CA PHE A 107 -5.22 3.88 1.73
C PHE A 107 -6.59 4.18 1.13
N ARG A 108 -7.43 3.15 0.96
CA ARG A 108 -8.79 3.30 0.46
C ARG A 108 -9.68 4.10 1.42
N GLU A 109 -9.51 3.87 2.72
CA GLU A 109 -10.27 4.53 3.80
C GLU A 109 -9.77 5.94 4.10
N LEU A 110 -8.55 6.30 3.69
CA LEU A 110 -8.00 7.63 3.93
C LEU A 110 -8.83 8.69 3.19
N THR A 111 -9.49 9.53 3.96
CA THR A 111 -10.26 10.69 3.49
C THR A 111 -9.63 11.98 4.05
N PRO A 112 -9.92 13.16 3.47
CA PRO A 112 -9.48 14.44 4.05
C PRO A 112 -9.90 14.62 5.51
N GLU A 113 -11.11 14.14 5.86
CA GLU A 113 -11.63 14.17 7.22
C GLU A 113 -10.77 13.31 8.16
N ILE A 114 -10.38 12.10 7.74
CA ILE A 114 -9.48 11.24 8.51
C ILE A 114 -8.07 11.85 8.59
N ALA A 115 -7.53 12.34 7.48
CA ALA A 115 -6.20 12.94 7.42
C ALA A 115 -6.06 14.15 8.34
N SER A 116 -7.16 14.90 8.58
CA SER A 116 -7.20 16.04 9.48
C SER A 116 -7.20 15.69 10.98
N LYS A 117 -7.55 14.46 11.35
CA LYS A 117 -7.55 14.00 12.75
C LYS A 117 -6.12 13.86 13.26
N PRO A 118 -5.86 14.10 14.57
CA PRO A 118 -4.51 13.91 15.14
C PRO A 118 -3.97 12.50 14.94
N ALA A 119 -4.82 11.49 15.17
CA ALA A 119 -4.55 10.10 14.88
C ALA A 119 -5.83 9.35 14.49
N HIS A 120 -5.68 8.24 13.75
CA HIS A 120 -6.79 7.38 13.37
C HIS A 120 -6.34 5.91 13.26
N LEU A 121 -7.13 5.00 13.81
CA LEU A 121 -6.96 3.55 13.62
C LEU A 121 -7.91 3.09 12.51
N PHE A 122 -7.36 2.47 11.46
CA PHE A 122 -8.12 1.98 10.32
C PHE A 122 -8.79 0.64 10.58
N SER A 123 -9.68 0.22 9.67
CA SER A 123 -10.31 -1.09 9.79
C SER A 123 -9.28 -2.23 9.66
N VAL A 124 -9.45 -3.27 10.48
CA VAL A 124 -8.50 -4.38 10.59
C VAL A 124 -8.99 -5.56 9.75
N ARG A 125 -8.08 -6.21 9.02
CA ARG A 125 -8.39 -7.38 8.20
C ARG A 125 -8.67 -8.53 9.16
N PRO A 126 -9.75 -9.31 8.99
CA PRO A 126 -9.99 -10.49 9.82
C PRO A 126 -8.76 -11.41 9.80
N ALA A 127 -8.17 -11.61 10.99
CA ALA A 127 -7.07 -12.54 11.19
C ALA A 127 -7.63 -13.88 11.65
N ASN A 128 -7.22 -14.95 10.98
CA ASN A 128 -7.59 -16.31 11.35
C ASN A 128 -6.33 -17.02 11.84
N GLY A 129 -6.41 -17.68 12.99
CA GLY A 129 -5.31 -18.51 13.48
C GLY A 129 -5.05 -19.68 12.53
N ALA A 130 -3.82 -19.83 12.09
CA ALA A 130 -3.40 -20.96 11.27
C ALA A 130 -2.78 -22.03 12.17
N TYR A 131 -3.55 -23.06 12.52
CA TYR A 131 -3.00 -24.22 13.22
C TYR A 131 -2.33 -25.14 12.20
N SER A 132 -1.00 -25.08 12.08
CA SER A 132 -0.24 -26.12 11.40
C SER A 132 -0.02 -27.28 12.38
N PRO A 133 -0.56 -28.48 12.12
CA PRO A 133 -0.31 -29.64 12.97
C PRO A 133 1.19 -29.89 13.08
N SER A 134 1.68 -30.13 14.29
CA SER A 134 3.06 -30.55 14.51
C SER A 134 3.35 -31.83 13.72
N GLY A 135 4.45 -31.85 12.98
CA GLY A 135 4.87 -33.00 12.18
C GLY A 135 4.36 -33.05 10.74
N PHE A 136 3.65 -32.02 10.25
CA PHE A 136 3.35 -31.90 8.82
C PHE A 136 4.63 -31.59 8.03
N SER A 137 5.27 -32.64 7.52
CA SER A 137 6.44 -32.56 6.65
C SER A 137 5.98 -32.58 5.19
N GLU A 138 6.13 -31.46 4.50
CA GLU A 138 6.00 -31.43 3.06
C GLU A 138 7.25 -32.10 2.44
N TRP A 139 7.04 -33.10 1.58
CA TRP A 139 8.11 -33.70 0.76
C TRP A 139 8.52 -32.73 -0.34
N ASN A 140 9.21 -31.68 0.06
CA ASN A 140 9.77 -30.69 -0.85
C ASN A 140 11.08 -31.29 -1.38
N GLY A 141 11.20 -31.46 -2.70
CA GLY A 141 12.43 -31.97 -3.34
C GLY A 141 13.65 -31.06 -3.10
N LYS A 142 14.55 -30.93 -4.08
CA LYS A 142 15.83 -30.20 -3.90
C LYS A 142 15.73 -28.67 -3.75
N GLY A 143 14.55 -28.10 -3.49
CA GLY A 143 14.43 -26.65 -3.26
C GLY A 143 13.07 -26.25 -2.72
N VAL A 144 13.07 -25.47 -1.64
CA VAL A 144 11.91 -24.71 -1.16
C VAL A 144 12.14 -23.26 -1.55
N TYR A 145 11.46 -22.81 -2.60
CA TYR A 145 11.47 -21.40 -3.02
C TYR A 145 10.14 -20.77 -2.60
N ARG A 146 10.07 -20.32 -1.34
CA ARG A 146 8.88 -19.64 -0.80
C ARG A 146 9.28 -18.28 -0.25
N GLY A 147 8.45 -17.28 -0.52
CA GLY A 147 8.53 -16.01 0.20
C GLY A 147 8.17 -16.22 1.67
N ALA A 148 8.59 -15.30 2.53
CA ALA A 148 8.09 -15.28 3.90
C ALA A 148 6.57 -15.11 3.88
N ASN A 149 5.86 -15.96 4.62
CA ASN A 149 4.44 -15.73 4.86
C ASN A 149 4.25 -14.43 5.66
N PRO A 150 3.10 -13.77 5.54
CA PRO A 150 2.73 -12.68 6.45
C PRO A 150 2.91 -13.11 7.90
N ALA A 151 3.29 -12.16 8.76
CA ALA A 151 3.41 -12.43 10.19
C ALA A 151 2.08 -12.97 10.74
N GLU A 152 2.19 -13.88 11.70
CA GLU A 152 1.02 -14.35 12.46
C GLU A 152 0.41 -13.17 13.23
N GLY A 153 -0.92 -13.16 13.36
CA GLY A 153 -1.65 -12.06 13.99
C GLY A 153 -2.46 -11.19 13.03
N ALA A 154 -3.04 -10.13 13.59
CA ALA A 154 -3.75 -9.09 12.91
C ALA A 154 -2.83 -7.90 12.60
N LEU A 155 -2.94 -7.39 11.37
CA LEU A 155 -2.22 -6.20 10.94
C LEU A 155 -3.05 -4.96 11.25
N PHE A 156 -2.53 -4.10 12.10
CA PHE A 156 -3.12 -2.81 12.44
C PHE A 156 -2.38 -1.70 11.68
N THR A 157 -3.14 -0.70 11.23
CA THR A 157 -2.55 0.49 10.62
C THR A 157 -3.09 1.73 11.33
N VAL A 158 -2.17 2.62 11.69
CA VAL A 158 -2.47 3.91 12.33
C VAL A 158 -2.02 5.03 11.41
N TRP A 159 -2.86 6.04 11.26
CA TRP A 159 -2.49 7.35 10.73
C TRP A 159 -2.17 8.29 11.87
N VAL A 160 -1.08 9.05 11.75
CA VAL A 160 -0.75 10.17 12.64
C VAL A 160 -0.49 11.39 11.76
N LYS A 161 -1.16 12.50 12.04
CA LYS A 161 -1.04 13.70 11.20
C LYS A 161 0.32 14.38 11.31
N GLU A 162 0.83 14.48 12.53
CA GLU A 162 2.08 15.19 12.85
C GLU A 162 2.85 14.46 13.93
N PHE A 163 4.18 14.66 13.97
CA PHE A 163 5.03 13.98 14.94
C PHE A 163 4.63 14.37 16.38
N THR A 164 4.24 13.40 17.19
CA THR A 164 3.76 13.66 18.56
C THR A 164 4.86 13.61 19.61
N GLY A 165 6.03 13.05 19.31
CA GLY A 165 7.10 12.82 20.30
C GLY A 165 6.84 11.65 21.26
N ASP A 166 5.58 11.40 21.59
CA ASP A 166 5.15 10.30 22.47
C ASP A 166 4.69 9.04 21.71
N GLU A 167 4.75 7.88 22.38
CA GLU A 167 4.17 6.62 21.88
C GLU A 167 2.64 6.68 21.93
N ILE A 168 1.99 6.22 20.86
CA ILE A 168 0.53 6.01 20.83
C ILE A 168 0.23 4.61 21.35
N LYS A 169 -0.64 4.52 22.36
CA LYS A 169 -1.07 3.25 22.97
C LYS A 169 -2.39 2.80 22.36
N ILE A 170 -2.44 1.54 21.95
CA ILE A 170 -3.64 0.92 21.36
C ILE A 170 -4.01 -0.26 22.23
N ALA A 171 -5.20 -0.22 22.83
CA ALA A 171 -5.74 -1.32 23.62
C ALA A 171 -6.72 -2.13 22.77
N ILE A 172 -6.44 -3.42 22.62
CA ILE A 172 -7.33 -4.38 21.96
C ILE A 172 -8.17 -5.02 23.05
N THR A 173 -9.50 -4.98 22.90
CA THR A 173 -10.44 -5.56 23.86
C THR A 173 -11.33 -6.60 23.18
N ASN A 174 -11.81 -7.57 23.96
CA ASN A 174 -12.80 -8.52 23.50
C ASN A 174 -14.20 -7.88 23.50
N ALA A 175 -15.22 -8.64 23.06
CA ALA A 175 -16.60 -8.17 23.03
C ALA A 175 -17.17 -7.77 24.41
N THR A 176 -16.55 -8.21 25.52
CA THR A 176 -16.95 -7.85 26.90
C THR A 176 -16.15 -6.67 27.45
N GLY A 177 -15.28 -6.03 26.65
CA GLY A 177 -14.42 -4.91 27.06
C GLY A 177 -13.18 -5.33 27.87
N ALA A 178 -12.91 -6.62 28.03
CA ALA A 178 -11.70 -7.09 28.70
C ALA A 178 -10.48 -6.95 27.76
N PRO A 179 -9.31 -6.49 28.26
CA PRO A 179 -8.13 -6.31 27.44
C PRO A 179 -7.57 -7.66 26.96
N VAL A 180 -7.25 -7.74 25.66
CA VAL A 180 -6.66 -8.90 24.98
C VAL A 180 -5.19 -8.66 24.67
N ALA A 181 -4.86 -7.47 24.18
CA ALA A 181 -3.50 -7.08 23.84
C ALA A 181 -3.31 -5.56 23.92
N ASN A 182 -2.06 -5.11 24.04
CA ASN A 182 -1.70 -3.70 23.99
C ASN A 182 -0.57 -3.51 22.97
N LEU A 183 -0.81 -2.65 21.98
CA LEU A 183 0.19 -2.28 20.98
C LEU A 183 0.70 -0.87 21.24
N LYS A 184 1.92 -0.63 20.78
CA LYS A 184 2.56 0.69 20.81
C LYS A 184 2.90 1.09 19.39
N SER A 185 2.46 2.27 19.00
CA SER A 185 2.92 2.91 17.77
C SER A 185 3.91 4.02 18.11
N PRO A 186 5.02 4.15 17.36
CA PRO A 186 5.75 5.41 17.36
C PRO A 186 4.81 6.53 16.90
N GLY A 187 4.96 7.71 17.50
CA GLY A 187 4.24 8.94 17.15
C GLY A 187 4.73 9.62 15.88
N VAL A 188 5.15 8.83 14.87
CA VAL A 188 5.70 9.35 13.61
C VAL A 188 4.56 9.71 12.66
N ALA A 189 4.68 10.87 12.01
CA ALA A 189 3.70 11.33 11.04
C ALA A 189 3.61 10.36 9.85
N GLY A 190 2.38 10.13 9.38
CA GLY A 190 2.09 9.22 8.28
C GLY A 190 1.43 7.92 8.75
N PHE A 191 1.51 6.90 7.89
CA PHE A 191 1.02 5.56 8.17
C PHE A 191 2.08 4.77 8.95
N THR A 192 1.65 4.13 10.04
CA THR A 192 2.45 3.15 10.78
C THR A 192 1.70 1.82 10.85
N ARG A 193 2.41 0.74 10.56
CA ARG A 193 1.88 -0.62 10.60
C ARG A 193 2.38 -1.35 11.84
N LEU A 194 1.47 -2.04 12.52
CA LEU A 194 1.72 -2.76 13.77
C LEU A 194 1.16 -4.18 13.65
N LEU A 195 1.86 -5.13 14.23
CA LEU A 195 1.44 -6.53 14.37
C LEU A 195 1.15 -6.80 15.85
N ASP A 196 0.14 -7.61 16.13
CA ASP A 196 -0.19 -8.07 17.49
C ASP A 196 0.49 -9.40 17.89
#